data_AF-W6K817-F1
#
_entry.id   AF-W6K817-F1
#
_cell.length_a   1.000
_cell.length_b   1.000
_cell.length_c   1.000
_cell.angle_alpha   90.00
_cell.angle_beta   90.00
_cell.angle_gamma   90.00
#
_symmetry.space_group_name_H-M   'P 1'
#
loop_
_entity.id
_entity.type
_entity.pdbx_description
1 polymer ?
#
loop_
_entity_poly.entity_id
_entity_poly.type
_entity_poly.pdbx_seq_one_letter_code
_entity_poly.pdbx_strand_id
1 'polypeptide(L)'
;MEFFAQAKGIWTEEDLRSRLTIGSLVEHCASITEIIDTGDGVSGEIYSVWGQFKLERSLVRGGVRFAMPTCPNAMAWTVTTGFPPDPDAALIHCTINRPDHDPDFIESLEEFVEDWRVGLEKAA
;
A
#
# COMPACT_ATOMS: atom_id res chain seq x y z
N MET A 1 -3.36 -15.00 -1.13
CA MET A 1 -4.18 -14.54 0.02
C MET A 1 -4.44 -13.05 -0.10
N GLU A 2 -5.49 -12.58 0.55
CA GLU A 2 -5.98 -11.19 0.47
C GLU A 2 -6.19 -10.64 1.88
N PHE A 3 -5.80 -9.38 2.10
CA PHE A 3 -5.87 -8.67 3.36
C PHE A 3 -6.51 -7.30 3.13
N PHE A 4 -7.39 -6.87 4.02
CA PHE A 4 -8.17 -5.66 3.86
C PHE A 4 -8.14 -4.78 5.10
N ALA A 5 -8.08 -3.48 4.90
CA ALA A 5 -8.44 -2.48 5.91
C ALA A 5 -9.17 -1.32 5.28
N GLN A 6 -9.92 -0.59 6.11
CA GLN A 6 -10.63 0.60 5.70
C GLN A 6 -10.19 1.76 6.60
N ALA A 7 -9.63 2.79 5.99
CA ALA A 7 -9.25 4.03 6.66
C ALA A 7 -10.39 5.03 6.58
N LYS A 8 -10.83 5.52 7.74
CA LYS A 8 -11.81 6.61 7.81
C LYS A 8 -11.18 7.92 7.33
N GLY A 9 -12.01 8.81 6.82
CA GLY A 9 -11.57 10.09 6.24
C GLY A 9 -12.34 10.38 4.96
N ILE A 10 -12.22 11.59 4.46
CA ILE A 10 -12.80 11.98 3.16
C ILE A 10 -11.66 11.96 2.15
N TRP A 11 -11.67 10.95 1.30
CA TRP A 11 -10.66 10.75 0.26
C TRP A 11 -11.30 10.81 -1.12
N THR A 12 -10.72 11.61 -2.00
CA THR A 12 -11.03 11.56 -3.43
C THR A 12 -9.99 10.74 -4.19
N GLU A 13 -10.34 10.28 -5.39
CA GLU A 13 -9.40 9.60 -6.29
C GLU A 13 -8.16 10.47 -6.57
N GLU A 14 -8.34 11.79 -6.67
CA GLU A 14 -7.24 12.72 -6.91
C GLU A 14 -6.35 12.88 -5.67
N ASP A 15 -6.91 12.87 -4.45
CA ASP A 15 -6.12 12.88 -3.23
C ASP A 15 -5.22 11.65 -3.17
N LEU A 16 -5.77 10.46 -3.42
CA LEU A 16 -5.00 9.22 -3.39
C LEU A 16 -3.92 9.21 -4.47
N ARG A 17 -4.21 9.68 -5.69
CA ARG A 17 -3.23 9.71 -6.78
C ARG A 17 -2.11 10.71 -6.55
N SER A 18 -2.43 11.92 -6.08
CA SER A 18 -1.46 12.99 -5.90
C SER A 18 -0.61 12.80 -4.64
N ARG A 19 -1.18 12.24 -3.57
CA ARG A 19 -0.52 12.12 -2.26
C ARG A 19 0.18 10.78 -2.05
N LEU A 20 -0.29 9.69 -2.67
CA LEU A 20 0.34 8.37 -2.57
C LEU A 20 1.29 8.16 -3.75
N THR A 21 2.46 8.77 -3.62
CA THR A 21 3.60 8.61 -4.53
C THR A 21 4.62 7.68 -3.91
N ILE A 22 5.60 7.20 -4.68
CA ILE A 22 6.71 6.39 -4.11
C ILE A 22 7.44 7.20 -3.03
N GLY A 23 7.69 8.49 -3.26
CA GLY A 23 8.44 9.36 -2.34
C GLY A 23 7.74 9.67 -1.01
N SER A 24 6.43 9.44 -0.90
CA SER A 24 5.64 9.74 0.29
C SER A 24 5.27 8.51 1.11
N LEU A 25 5.66 7.30 0.71
CA LEU A 25 5.16 6.06 1.33
C LEU A 25 5.46 5.95 2.83
N VAL A 26 6.63 6.43 3.26
CA VAL A 26 7.04 6.44 4.68
C VAL A 26 6.13 7.31 5.56
N GLU A 27 5.40 8.26 4.97
CA GLU A 27 4.45 9.11 5.69
C GLU A 27 3.12 8.38 5.95
N HIS A 28 2.79 7.38 5.13
CA HIS A 28 1.48 6.70 5.11
C HIS A 28 1.53 5.27 5.64
N CYS A 29 2.71 4.67 5.81
CA CYS A 29 2.85 3.29 6.26
C CYS A 29 4.14 3.09 7.08
N ALA A 30 4.02 2.81 8.37
CA ALA A 30 5.17 2.62 9.27
C ALA A 30 6.02 1.39 8.93
N SER A 31 5.43 0.38 8.29
CA SER A 31 6.15 -0.79 7.76
C SER A 31 7.09 -0.47 6.58
N ILE A 32 6.98 0.72 5.98
CA ILE A 32 7.91 1.24 4.97
C ILE A 32 8.80 2.28 5.67
N THR A 33 10.08 1.95 5.85
CA THR A 33 10.98 2.71 6.73
C THR A 33 11.85 3.71 5.97
N GLU A 34 12.11 3.47 4.68
CA GLU A 34 12.97 4.33 3.88
C GLU A 34 12.59 4.29 2.40
N ILE A 35 12.72 5.43 1.71
CA ILE A 35 12.69 5.51 0.26
C ILE A 35 14.12 5.52 -0.25
N ILE A 36 14.52 4.45 -0.95
CA ILE A 36 15.87 4.29 -1.46
C ILE A 36 16.01 5.03 -2.80
N ASP A 37 15.02 4.86 -3.67
CA ASP A 37 14.94 5.54 -4.96
C ASP A 37 13.47 5.82 -5.32
N THR A 38 13.22 7.03 -5.82
CA THR A 38 11.89 7.42 -6.33
C THR A 38 11.76 7.16 -7.84
N GLY A 39 12.87 6.87 -8.52
CA GLY A 39 12.97 6.67 -9.96
C GLY A 39 12.28 7.78 -10.74
N ASP A 40 11.31 7.40 -11.56
CA ASP A 40 10.47 8.29 -12.37
C ASP A 40 9.07 8.52 -11.77
N GLY A 41 8.84 8.05 -10.54
CA GLY A 41 7.54 8.09 -9.87
C GLY A 41 6.58 6.96 -10.27
N VAL A 42 6.97 6.13 -11.25
CA VAL A 42 6.28 4.90 -11.65
C VAL A 42 7.05 3.68 -11.15
N SER A 43 8.38 3.72 -11.19
CA SER A 43 9.25 2.69 -10.62
C SER A 43 10.18 3.30 -9.58
N GLY A 44 10.52 2.53 -8.56
CA GLY A 44 11.42 2.97 -7.50
C GLY A 44 11.85 1.81 -6.60
N GLU A 45 12.45 2.16 -5.47
CA GLU A 45 12.97 1.20 -4.51
C GLU A 45 12.74 1.69 -3.08
N ILE A 46 12.32 0.79 -2.20
CA ILE A 46 12.03 1.08 -0.80
C ILE A 46 12.73 0.09 0.12
N TYR A 47 12.94 0.51 1.37
CA TYR A 47 13.23 -0.38 2.48
C TYR A 47 11.99 -0.53 3.36
N SER A 48 11.67 -1.77 3.72
CA SER A 48 10.52 -2.15 4.55
C SER A 48 10.93 -3.10 5.67
N VAL A 49 9.97 -3.49 6.51
CA VAL A 49 10.16 -4.52 7.54
C VAL A 49 10.64 -5.87 6.98
N TRP A 50 10.43 -6.14 5.70
CA TRP A 50 10.92 -7.36 5.02
C TRP A 50 12.23 -7.16 4.25
N GLY A 51 12.84 -5.97 4.34
CA GLY A 51 14.04 -5.58 3.60
C GLY A 51 13.77 -4.71 2.38
N GLN A 52 14.70 -4.74 1.44
CA GLN A 52 14.75 -3.86 0.26
C GLN A 52 14.01 -4.48 -0.93
N PHE A 53 13.10 -3.71 -1.54
CA PHE A 53 12.31 -4.15 -2.69
C PHE A 53 12.19 -3.08 -3.76
N LYS A 54 12.25 -3.54 -5.02
CA LYS A 54 11.74 -2.78 -6.16
C LYS A 54 10.25 -2.59 -6.03
N LEU A 55 9.77 -1.43 -6.45
CA LEU A 55 8.38 -1.04 -6.38
C LEU A 55 7.93 -0.45 -7.71
N GLU A 56 6.72 -0.82 -8.12
CA GLU A 56 6.02 -0.22 -9.24
C GLU A 56 4.71 0.39 -8.76
N ARG A 57 4.43 1.63 -9.18
CA ARG A 57 3.21 2.38 -8.92
C ARG A 57 2.41 2.50 -10.20
N SER A 58 1.14 2.17 -10.13
CA SER A 58 0.18 2.31 -11.23
C SER A 58 -1.04 3.08 -10.78
N LEU A 59 -1.55 3.97 -11.64
CA LEU A 59 -2.84 4.60 -11.42
C LEU A 59 -3.94 3.60 -11.77
N VAL A 60 -4.92 3.46 -10.89
CA VAL A 60 -6.10 2.62 -11.10
C VAL A 60 -7.37 3.43 -10.87
N ARG A 61 -8.52 2.89 -11.27
CA ARG A 61 -9.80 3.53 -10.97
C ARG A 61 -9.98 3.60 -9.45
N GLY A 62 -10.28 4.79 -8.93
CA GLY A 62 -10.43 5.07 -7.50
C GLY A 62 -9.13 5.35 -6.74
N GLY A 63 -7.94 5.24 -7.34
CA GLY A 63 -6.70 5.56 -6.62
C GLY A 63 -5.42 5.00 -7.26
N VAL A 64 -4.63 4.27 -6.47
CA VAL A 64 -3.30 3.76 -6.86
C VAL A 64 -3.11 2.30 -6.47
N ARG A 65 -2.26 1.61 -7.23
CA ARG A 65 -1.74 0.28 -6.91
C ARG A 65 -0.22 0.33 -6.86
N PHE A 66 0.34 -0.35 -5.87
CA PHE A 66 1.76 -0.63 -5.78
C PHE A 66 2.00 -2.13 -5.90
N ALA A 67 3.08 -2.52 -6.56
CA ALA A 67 3.49 -3.91 -6.70
C ALA A 67 4.99 -4.05 -6.46
N MET A 68 5.40 -5.15 -5.84
CA MET A 68 6.80 -5.53 -5.68
C MET A 68 7.15 -6.61 -6.71
N PRO A 69 7.56 -6.26 -7.95
CA PRO A 69 7.68 -7.21 -9.05
C PRO A 69 8.71 -8.32 -8.82
N THR A 70 9.72 -8.05 -8.00
CA THR A 70 10.78 -9.03 -7.66
C THR A 70 10.55 -9.72 -6.32
N CYS A 71 9.45 -9.42 -5.61
CA CYS A 71 9.12 -10.08 -4.35
C CYS A 71 8.71 -11.53 -4.61
N PRO A 72 9.29 -12.54 -3.94
CA PRO A 72 8.92 -13.95 -4.12
C PRO A 72 7.44 -14.26 -3.84
N ASN A 73 6.78 -13.42 -3.04
CA ASN A 73 5.36 -13.55 -2.72
C ASN A 73 4.47 -12.80 -3.72
N ALA A 74 5.03 -12.15 -4.76
CA ALA A 74 4.34 -11.29 -5.71
C ALA A 74 3.39 -10.29 -5.03
N MET A 75 3.89 -9.67 -3.96
CA MET A 75 3.09 -8.77 -3.13
C MET A 75 2.67 -7.53 -3.92
N ALA A 76 1.37 -7.20 -3.84
CA ALA A 76 0.83 -5.96 -4.36
C ALA A 76 -0.26 -5.44 -3.43
N TRP A 77 -0.35 -4.12 -3.28
CA TRP A 77 -1.43 -3.49 -2.54
C TRP A 77 -2.06 -2.34 -3.31
N THR A 78 -3.34 -2.11 -3.06
CA THR A 78 -4.18 -1.14 -3.75
C THR A 78 -4.85 -0.26 -2.72
N VAL A 79 -4.82 1.06 -2.93
CA VAL A 79 -5.54 2.03 -2.11
C VAL A 79 -6.53 2.75 -3.01
N THR A 80 -7.82 2.62 -2.72
CA THR A 80 -8.92 3.15 -3.53
C THR A 80 -10.02 3.78 -2.71
N THR A 81 -10.75 4.74 -3.29
CA THR A 81 -11.95 5.36 -2.72
C THR A 81 -13.06 5.44 -3.79
N GLY A 82 -14.25 5.94 -3.42
CA GLY A 82 -15.35 6.20 -4.36
C GLY A 82 -16.25 5.00 -4.65
N PHE A 83 -16.17 3.92 -3.86
CA PHE A 83 -16.95 2.70 -4.05
C PHE A 83 -17.75 2.32 -2.79
N PRO A 84 -18.91 1.64 -2.92
CA PRO A 84 -19.63 1.10 -1.77
C PRO A 84 -18.77 0.13 -0.93
N PRO A 85 -19.08 -0.03 0.37
CA PRO A 85 -20.22 0.55 1.10
C PRO A 85 -20.00 2.00 1.56
N ASP A 86 -18.78 2.50 1.53
CA ASP A 86 -18.41 3.82 2.06
C ASP A 86 -17.54 4.55 1.03
N PRO A 87 -18.16 5.37 0.16
CA PRO A 87 -17.49 5.97 -0.98
C PRO A 87 -16.50 7.08 -0.61
N ASP A 88 -16.53 7.58 0.63
CA ASP A 88 -15.62 8.63 1.07
C ASP A 88 -14.35 8.04 1.73
N ALA A 89 -14.43 6.82 2.27
CA ALA A 89 -13.33 6.14 2.92
C ALA A 89 -12.32 5.53 1.93
N ALA A 90 -11.05 5.44 2.36
CA ALA A 90 -10.03 4.72 1.61
C ALA A 90 -10.04 3.23 1.99
N LEU A 91 -10.16 2.36 0.99
CA LEU A 91 -10.00 0.91 1.11
C LEU A 91 -8.57 0.52 0.74
N ILE A 92 -7.93 -0.21 1.64
CA ILE A 92 -6.63 -0.84 1.45
C ILE A 92 -6.88 -2.32 1.16
N HIS A 93 -6.32 -2.81 0.05
CA HIS A 93 -6.36 -4.22 -0.32
C HIS A 93 -4.96 -4.71 -0.68
N CYS A 94 -4.41 -5.62 0.13
CA CYS A 94 -3.11 -6.26 -0.09
C CYS A 94 -3.27 -7.71 -0.52
N THR A 95 -2.43 -8.16 -1.45
CA THR A 95 -2.47 -9.49 -2.04
C THR A 95 -1.08 -10.09 -2.14
N ILE A 96 -1.02 -11.42 -1.99
CA ILE A 96 0.17 -12.24 -2.24
C ILE A 96 -0.22 -13.50 -3.03
N ASN A 97 0.70 -13.99 -3.86
CA ASN A 97 0.49 -15.15 -4.72
C ASN A 97 1.23 -16.41 -4.21
N ARG A 98 0.91 -16.83 -2.99
CA ARG A 98 1.34 -18.13 -2.45
C ARG A 98 0.25 -18.73 -1.56
N PRO A 99 0.13 -20.07 -1.54
CA PRO A 99 -0.86 -20.78 -0.75
C PRO A 99 -0.38 -21.08 0.69
N ASP A 100 0.91 -21.36 0.88
CA ASP A 100 1.52 -21.69 2.18
C ASP A 100 2.49 -20.60 2.62
N HIS A 101 2.37 -20.20 3.88
CA HIS A 101 3.19 -19.17 4.51
C HIS A 101 3.42 -19.48 5.97
N ASP A 102 4.53 -18.95 6.49
CA ASP A 102 4.79 -18.92 7.92
C ASP A 102 3.80 -17.97 8.62
N PRO A 103 3.21 -18.36 9.77
CA PRO A 103 2.28 -17.51 10.51
C PRO A 103 2.82 -16.11 10.84
N ASP A 104 4.10 -15.99 11.19
CA ASP A 104 4.70 -14.71 11.55
C ASP A 104 4.73 -13.76 10.33
N PHE A 105 4.90 -14.33 9.13
CA PHE A 105 4.81 -13.54 7.91
C PHE A 105 3.38 -13.05 7.63
N ILE A 106 2.37 -13.87 7.93
CA ILE A 106 0.97 -13.47 7.80
C ILE A 106 0.63 -12.35 8.77
N GLU A 107 1.04 -12.46 10.04
CA GLU A 107 0.88 -11.39 11.03
C GLU A 107 1.54 -10.09 10.56
N SER A 108 2.74 -10.16 9.98
CA SER A 108 3.41 -8.96 9.44
C SER A 108 2.66 -8.31 8.27
N LEU A 109 1.89 -9.07 7.48
CA LEU A 109 1.06 -8.50 6.39
C LEU A 109 -0.21 -7.85 6.94
N GLU A 110 -0.78 -8.41 8.00
CA GLU A 110 -1.90 -7.78 8.73
C GLU A 110 -1.45 -6.45 9.36
N GLU A 111 -0.27 -6.43 10.00
CA GLU A 111 0.35 -5.20 10.51
C GLU A 111 0.61 -4.18 9.40
N PHE A 112 1.15 -4.61 8.24
CA PHE A 112 1.37 -3.71 7.11
C PHE A 112 0.08 -3.03 6.62
N VAL A 113 -1.02 -3.78 6.53
CA VAL A 113 -2.32 -3.24 6.10
C VAL A 113 -2.90 -2.31 7.17
N GLU A 114 -2.69 -2.61 8.44
CA GLU A 114 -3.09 -1.74 9.55
C GLU A 114 -2.25 -0.45 9.61
N ASP A 115 -0.96 -0.52 9.34
CA ASP A 115 -0.08 0.65 9.25
C ASP A 115 -0.53 1.62 8.17
N TRP A 116 -0.95 1.10 7.01
CA TRP A 116 -1.59 1.90 5.97
C TRP A 116 -2.88 2.55 6.44
N ARG A 117 -3.73 1.79 7.14
CA ARG A 117 -4.98 2.31 7.69
C ARG A 117 -4.72 3.49 8.63
N VAL A 118 -3.79 3.32 9.57
CA VAL A 118 -3.41 4.33 10.56
C VAL A 118 -2.76 5.55 9.89
N GLY A 119 -1.87 5.35 8.92
CA GLY A 119 -1.21 6.45 8.23
C GLY A 119 -2.19 7.28 7.41
N LEU A 120 -3.10 6.64 6.69
CA LEU A 120 -4.16 7.34 5.96
C LEU A 120 -5.09 8.09 6.91
N GLU A 121 -5.56 7.49 8.01
CA GLU A 121 -6.42 8.22 8.97
C GLU A 121 -5.77 9.47 9.58
N LYS A 122 -4.45 9.47 9.75
CA LYS A 122 -3.70 10.66 10.23
C LYS A 122 -3.53 11.73 9.15
N ALA A 123 -3.60 11.31 7.88
CA ALA A 123 -3.38 12.17 6.72
C ALA A 123 -4.70 12.74 6.16
N ALA A 124 -5.85 12.26 6.63
CA ALA A 124 -7.19 12.69 6.19
C ALA A 124 -7.52 14.14 6.58
#